data_AF-A0A4U6WYS7-F1
#
_entry.id   AF-A0A4U6WYS7-F1
#
_cell.length_a   1.000
_cell.length_b   1.000
_cell.length_c   1.000
_cell.angle_alpha   90.00
_cell.angle_beta   90.00
_cell.angle_gamma   90.00
#
_symmetry.space_group_name_H-M   'P 1'
#
loop_
_entity.id
_entity.type
_entity.pdbx_description
1 polymer ?
#
loop_
_entity_poly.entity_id
_entity_poly.type
_entity_poly.pdbx_seq_one_letter_code
_entity_poly.pdbx_strand_id
1 'polypeptide(L)'
;MAALNNSRSQNTLWLLEELRIPYTVQTFRREPSRLAPPELADVHPLGKAPILEITPTVADSAGTSTPATTAPAPPIRLAESGYITQYLVDHFGHRSPGLVPPRWKPGQEGRVGGETEAYVRFQYLLHYVEGSFFPVIVQYLLISGMSFCHSPPPLLSLTTA
;
A
#
# COMPACT_ATOMS: atom_id res chain seq x y z
N MET A 1 6.63 -1.18 -21.08
CA MET A 1 5.63 -1.99 -20.34
C MET A 1 6.17 -3.23 -19.62
N ALA A 2 7.21 -3.94 -20.12
CA ALA A 2 7.65 -5.21 -19.50
C ALA A 2 8.17 -5.14 -18.05
N ALA A 3 8.73 -4.01 -17.59
CA ALA A 3 9.29 -3.88 -16.23
C ALA A 3 8.24 -3.78 -15.11
N LEU A 4 6.99 -3.45 -15.46
CA LEU A 4 5.93 -3.18 -14.49
C LEU A 4 5.14 -4.45 -14.08
N ASN A 5 5.23 -5.52 -14.88
CA ASN A 5 4.45 -6.75 -14.70
C ASN A 5 4.79 -7.54 -13.41
N ASN A 6 5.94 -7.27 -12.79
CA ASN A 6 6.37 -7.87 -11.51
C ASN A 6 6.55 -6.81 -10.40
N SER A 7 5.70 -5.78 -10.42
CA SER A 7 5.73 -4.71 -9.41
C SER A 7 4.56 -4.80 -8.45
N ARG A 8 4.85 -4.71 -7.15
CA ARG A 8 3.83 -4.55 -6.09
C ARG A 8 3.04 -3.25 -6.23
N SER A 9 3.51 -2.31 -7.05
CA SER A 9 2.84 -1.04 -7.33
C SER A 9 1.72 -1.14 -8.36
N GLN A 10 1.52 -2.31 -8.98
CA GLN A 10 0.54 -2.45 -10.05
C GLN A 10 -0.88 -2.22 -9.55
N ASN A 11 -1.25 -2.70 -8.36
CA ASN A 11 -2.57 -2.48 -7.78
C ASN A 11 -2.94 -0.99 -7.65
N THR A 12 -1.98 -0.14 -7.24
CA THR A 12 -2.17 1.31 -7.14
C THR A 12 -2.47 1.91 -8.51
N LEU A 13 -1.77 1.47 -9.56
CA LEU A 13 -2.03 1.96 -10.92
C LEU A 13 -3.42 1.55 -11.41
N TRP A 14 -3.83 0.30 -11.18
CA TRP A 14 -5.19 -0.15 -11.49
C TRP A 14 -6.25 0.68 -10.77
N LEU A 15 -6.03 1.01 -9.50
CA LEU A 15 -6.93 1.86 -8.75
C LEU A 15 -7.02 3.28 -9.33
N LEU A 16 -5.89 3.87 -9.76
CA LEU A 16 -5.89 5.18 -10.42
C LEU A 16 -6.66 5.17 -11.75
N GLU A 17 -6.51 4.11 -12.54
CA GLU A 17 -7.28 3.90 -13.78
C GLU A 17 -8.79 3.79 -13.51
N GLU A 18 -9.17 2.97 -12.54
CA GLU A 18 -10.58 2.77 -12.18
C GLU A 18 -11.23 4.08 -11.66
N LEU A 19 -10.47 4.86 -10.88
CA LEU A 19 -10.89 6.18 -10.41
C LEU A 19 -10.80 7.28 -11.48
N ARG A 20 -10.29 6.94 -12.67
CA ARG A 20 -10.03 7.85 -13.80
C ARG A 20 -9.25 9.09 -13.38
N ILE A 21 -8.24 8.90 -12.54
CA ILE A 21 -7.35 9.97 -12.08
C ILE A 21 -6.18 10.06 -13.07
N PRO A 22 -5.91 11.20 -13.70
CA PRO A 22 -4.72 11.35 -14.54
C PRO A 22 -3.47 11.29 -13.66
N TYR A 23 -2.48 10.49 -14.07
CA TYR A 23 -1.22 10.33 -13.34
C TYR A 23 -0.02 10.25 -14.29
N THR A 24 1.16 10.54 -13.76
CA THR A 24 2.44 10.32 -14.45
C THR A 24 3.21 9.24 -13.71
N VAL A 25 3.78 8.28 -14.44
CA VAL A 25 4.57 7.20 -13.85
C VAL A 25 6.06 7.53 -13.95
N GLN A 26 6.71 7.62 -12.80
CA GLN A 26 8.16 7.60 -12.71
C GLN A 26 8.61 6.19 -12.31
N THR A 27 9.37 5.51 -13.18
CA THR A 27 9.86 4.15 -12.92
C THR A 27 11.30 4.16 -12.44
N PHE A 28 11.55 3.47 -11.33
CA PHE A 28 12.90 3.23 -10.80
C PHE A 28 13.31 1.79 -11.07
N ARG A 29 14.41 1.59 -11.80
CA ARG A 29 14.90 0.23 -12.12
C ARG A 29 15.58 -0.35 -10.89
N ARG A 30 15.27 -1.61 -10.58
CA ARG A 30 15.96 -2.36 -9.52
C ARG A 30 17.43 -2.56 -9.90
N GLU A 31 18.28 -2.56 -8.90
CA GLU A 31 19.68 -2.96 -9.02
C GLU A 31 19.81 -4.43 -9.46
N PRO A 32 20.96 -4.88 -9.97
CA PRO A 32 21.22 -6.30 -10.24
C PRO A 32 20.99 -7.20 -9.01
N SER A 33 21.16 -6.65 -7.81
CA SER A 33 20.86 -7.28 -6.51
C SER A 33 19.36 -7.44 -6.22
N ARG A 34 18.48 -6.97 -7.12
CA ARG A 34 17.01 -6.90 -7.00
C ARG A 34 16.48 -5.92 -5.93
N LEU A 35 17.36 -5.18 -5.27
CA LEU A 35 16.96 -4.14 -4.31
C LEU A 35 16.44 -2.90 -5.03
N ALA A 36 15.71 -2.06 -4.29
CA ALA A 36 15.34 -0.74 -4.77
C ALA A 36 16.61 0.13 -4.92
N PRO A 37 16.67 0.99 -5.95
CA PRO A 37 17.80 1.90 -6.09
C PRO A 37 17.81 2.92 -4.95
N PRO A 38 18.99 3.41 -4.53
CA PRO A 38 19.12 4.34 -3.39
C PRO A 38 18.40 5.67 -3.62
N GLU A 39 18.29 6.12 -4.88
CA GLU A 39 17.55 7.33 -5.28
C GLU A 39 16.07 7.31 -4.87
N LEU A 40 15.48 6.12 -4.64
CA LEU A 40 14.11 6.00 -4.15
C LEU A 40 13.95 6.53 -2.71
N ALA A 41 15.03 6.50 -1.92
CA ALA A 41 15.06 7.05 -0.57
C ALA A 41 14.98 8.59 -0.57
N ASP A 42 15.48 9.23 -1.63
CA ASP A 42 15.40 10.70 -1.80
C ASP A 42 13.96 11.16 -2.04
N VAL A 43 13.12 10.28 -2.61
CA VAL A 43 11.69 10.54 -2.80
C VAL A 43 10.93 10.33 -1.49
N HIS A 44 11.13 9.18 -0.83
CA HIS A 44 10.51 8.88 0.46
C HIS A 44 11.45 8.03 1.34
N PRO A 45 11.62 8.36 2.65
CA PRO A 45 12.58 7.68 3.54
C PRO A 45 12.45 6.16 3.62
N LEU A 46 11.25 5.62 3.36
CA LEU A 46 10.99 4.18 3.33
C LEU A 46 11.78 3.46 2.23
N GLY A 47 12.17 4.14 1.15
CA GLY A 47 12.94 3.57 0.03
C GLY A 47 12.24 2.39 -0.65
N LYS A 48 10.90 2.35 -0.62
CA LYS A 48 10.07 1.27 -1.19
C LYS A 48 8.97 1.86 -2.04
N ALA A 49 8.66 1.17 -3.13
CA ALA A 49 7.52 1.47 -3.99
C ALA A 49 6.30 0.60 -3.59
N PRO A 50 5.05 1.07 -3.86
CA PRO A 50 4.68 2.35 -4.50
C PRO A 50 4.87 3.58 -3.59
N ILE A 51 5.14 4.73 -4.20
CA ILE A 51 5.04 6.06 -3.59
C ILE A 51 4.09 6.87 -4.49
N LEU A 52 3.12 7.54 -3.89
CA LEU A 52 2.20 8.42 -4.60
C LEU A 52 2.46 9.87 -4.19
N GLU A 53 2.75 10.74 -5.15
CA GLU A 53 2.86 12.18 -4.94
C GLU A 53 1.62 12.87 -5.51
N ILE A 54 0.97 13.71 -4.70
CA ILE A 54 -0.25 14.43 -5.06
C ILE A 54 0.00 15.92 -4.87
N THR A 55 -0.16 16.69 -5.95
CA THR A 55 -0.12 18.16 -5.89
C THR A 55 -1.56 18.68 -5.86
N PRO A 56 -2.06 19.17 -4.71
CA PRO A 56 -3.41 19.69 -4.63
C PRO A 56 -3.54 20.95 -5.49
N THR A 57 -4.47 20.92 -6.44
CA THR A 57 -4.82 22.12 -7.20
C THR A 57 -5.85 22.89 -6.37
N VAL A 58 -5.74 24.22 -6.32
CA VAL A 58 -6.60 25.11 -5.50
C VAL A 58 -8.11 24.86 -5.71
N ALA A 59 -8.51 24.28 -6.86
CA ALA A 59 -9.89 23.93 -7.18
C ALA A 59 -10.48 22.76 -6.37
N ASP A 60 -9.66 21.82 -5.89
CA ASP A 60 -10.11 20.61 -5.18
C ASP A 60 -10.18 20.80 -3.65
N SER A 61 -9.78 21.98 -3.16
CA SER A 61 -9.92 22.39 -1.77
C SER A 61 -11.36 22.78 -1.50
N ALA A 62 -12.24 21.78 -1.34
CA ALA A 62 -13.66 21.99 -1.09
C ALA A 62 -13.89 22.90 0.15
N GLY A 63 -14.35 24.13 -0.11
CA GLY A 63 -15.26 24.83 0.79
C GLY A 63 -14.72 25.99 1.63
N THR A 64 -13.44 26.38 1.57
CA THR A 64 -13.01 27.64 2.23
C THR A 64 -12.90 28.74 1.18
N SER A 65 -13.98 29.49 1.03
CA SER A 65 -13.99 30.77 0.30
C SER A 65 -13.08 31.76 1.03
N THR A 66 -11.80 31.77 0.69
CA THR A 66 -10.89 32.88 1.02
C THR A 66 -10.01 33.12 -0.21
N PRO A 67 -9.94 34.35 -0.72
CA PRO A 67 -9.35 34.64 -2.02
C PRO A 67 -7.84 34.38 -2.02
N ALA A 68 -7.39 33.94 -3.19
CA ALA A 68 -6.03 33.61 -3.56
C ALA A 68 -4.99 34.67 -3.15
N THR A 69 -3.93 34.23 -2.46
CA THR A 69 -2.56 34.79 -2.51
C THR A 69 -1.48 33.78 -2.06
N THR A 70 -1.83 32.55 -1.68
CA THR A 70 -0.86 31.63 -1.07
C THR A 70 -0.12 30.80 -2.12
N ALA A 71 1.21 30.71 -1.98
CA ALA A 71 2.10 29.83 -2.73
C ALA A 71 1.52 28.41 -2.91
N PRO A 72 1.86 27.69 -4.00
CA PRO A 72 1.38 26.33 -4.20
C PRO A 72 1.66 25.48 -2.96
N ALA A 73 0.62 24.81 -2.46
CA ALA A 73 0.75 23.92 -1.32
C ALA A 73 1.79 22.83 -1.66
N PRO A 74 2.63 22.43 -0.68
CA PRO A 74 3.64 21.41 -0.91
C PRO A 74 2.98 20.09 -1.36
N PRO A 75 3.64 19.33 -2.25
CA PRO A 75 3.11 18.05 -2.68
C PRO A 75 3.01 17.08 -1.50
N ILE A 76 1.92 16.33 -1.46
CA ILE A 76 1.67 15.29 -0.46
C ILE A 76 2.29 13.99 -0.97
N ARG A 77 3.22 13.41 -0.19
CA ARG A 77 3.83 12.12 -0.49
C ARG A 77 3.25 11.04 0.41
N LEU A 78 2.66 10.03 -0.21
CA LEU A 78 2.06 8.89 0.45
C LEU A 78 2.88 7.63 0.17
N ALA A 79 3.17 6.88 1.23
CA ALA A 79 3.74 5.54 1.18
C ALA A 79 2.79 4.56 1.88
N GLU A 80 3.07 3.27 1.76
CA GLU A 80 2.22 2.14 2.18
C GLU A 80 0.99 1.93 1.30
N SER A 81 0.87 0.74 0.71
CA SER A 81 -0.16 0.43 -0.29
C SER A 81 -1.58 0.54 0.26
N GLY A 82 -1.81 0.08 1.49
CA GLY A 82 -3.09 0.15 2.18
C GLY A 82 -3.50 1.60 2.42
N TYR A 83 -2.58 2.43 2.91
CA TYR A 83 -2.85 3.84 3.16
C TYR A 83 -3.06 4.64 1.87
N ILE A 84 -2.25 4.39 0.82
CA ILE A 84 -2.47 4.99 -0.51
C ILE A 84 -3.88 4.64 -1.03
N THR A 85 -4.28 3.37 -0.91
CA THR A 85 -5.60 2.91 -1.34
C THR A 85 -6.70 3.62 -0.55
N GLN A 86 -6.58 3.67 0.77
CA GLN A 86 -7.53 4.36 1.63
C GLN A 86 -7.66 5.84 1.26
N TYR A 87 -6.54 6.55 1.13
CA TYR A 87 -6.53 7.96 0.80
C TYR A 87 -7.21 8.24 -0.54
N LEU A 88 -6.88 7.46 -1.58
CA LEU A 88 -7.48 7.61 -2.90
C LEU A 88 -9.00 7.38 -2.86
N VAL A 89 -9.41 6.35 -2.14
CA VAL A 89 -10.82 5.97 -2.01
C VAL A 89 -11.62 7.02 -1.23
N ASP A 90 -11.07 7.55 -0.13
CA ASP A 90 -11.74 8.56 0.70
C ASP A 90 -11.90 9.91 -0.04
N HIS A 91 -10.98 10.27 -0.93
CA HIS A 91 -11.02 11.56 -1.65
C HIS A 91 -11.67 11.47 -3.04
N PHE A 92 -11.51 10.35 -3.74
CA PHE A 92 -11.93 10.20 -5.14
C PHE A 92 -12.91 9.05 -5.38
N GLY A 93 -13.12 8.16 -4.40
CA GLY A 93 -13.97 6.97 -4.52
C GLY A 93 -15.47 7.26 -4.64
N HIS A 94 -15.89 8.52 -4.44
CA HIS A 94 -17.27 8.98 -4.62
C HIS A 94 -17.65 9.23 -6.10
N ARG A 95 -16.69 9.17 -7.04
CA ARG A 95 -16.95 9.32 -8.48
C ARG A 95 -17.75 8.12 -8.99
N SER A 96 -18.78 8.34 -9.81
CA SER A 96 -19.66 7.27 -10.31
C SER A 96 -19.02 6.42 -11.43
N PRO A 97 -19.05 5.07 -11.33
CA PRO A 97 -19.63 4.27 -10.25
C PRO A 97 -18.73 4.26 -9.00
N GLY A 98 -19.32 4.48 -7.81
CA GLY A 98 -18.56 4.53 -6.57
C GLY A 98 -17.98 3.18 -6.20
N LEU A 99 -16.65 3.11 -5.98
CA LEU A 99 -15.96 1.87 -5.59
C LEU A 99 -16.23 1.49 -4.12
N VAL A 100 -16.71 2.45 -3.32
CA VAL A 100 -16.82 2.31 -1.86
C VAL A 100 -18.25 1.95 -1.48
N PRO A 101 -18.45 0.90 -0.67
CA PRO A 101 -19.74 0.69 -0.06
C PRO A 101 -20.14 1.91 0.80
N PRO A 102 -21.42 2.29 0.86
CA PRO A 102 -21.88 3.37 1.73
C PRO A 102 -21.44 3.14 3.17
N ARG A 103 -20.79 4.13 3.78
CA ARG A 103 -20.24 3.98 5.12
C ARG A 103 -21.33 3.78 6.17
N TRP A 104 -22.38 4.59 6.13
CA TRP A 104 -23.40 4.66 7.18
C TRP A 104 -24.72 4.02 6.75
N LYS A 105 -25.40 3.37 7.68
CA LYS A 105 -26.83 3.07 7.55
C LYS A 105 -27.61 4.38 7.61
N PRO A 106 -28.73 4.53 6.86
CA PRO A 106 -29.50 5.76 6.87
C PRO A 106 -29.88 6.21 8.30
N GLY A 107 -29.46 7.40 8.72
CA GLY A 107 -29.80 7.99 10.01
C GLY A 107 -29.00 7.46 11.21
N GLN A 108 -27.89 6.74 10.98
CA GLN A 108 -26.98 6.25 12.03
C GLN A 108 -25.56 6.82 11.89
N GLU A 109 -25.42 7.97 11.23
CA GLU A 109 -24.14 8.61 10.97
C GLU A 109 -23.43 8.96 12.29
N GLY A 110 -22.16 8.60 12.42
CA GLY A 110 -21.32 8.93 13.58
C GLY A 110 -21.62 8.12 14.85
N ARG A 111 -22.52 7.14 14.79
CA ARG A 111 -22.82 6.24 15.92
C ARG A 111 -22.02 4.95 15.82
N VAL A 112 -21.52 4.46 16.95
CA VAL A 112 -20.80 3.17 17.00
C VAL A 112 -21.73 2.04 16.55
N GLY A 113 -21.34 1.28 15.53
CA GLY A 113 -22.16 0.23 14.92
C GLY A 113 -23.20 0.75 13.91
N GLY A 114 -23.19 2.06 13.65
CA GLY A 114 -23.98 2.71 12.61
C GLY A 114 -23.45 2.43 11.20
N GLU A 115 -22.23 1.90 11.08
CA GLU A 115 -21.62 1.53 9.81
C GLU A 115 -22.36 0.39 9.12
N THR A 116 -22.33 0.38 7.79
CA THR A 116 -22.82 -0.76 7.01
C THR A 116 -21.84 -1.93 7.13
N GLU A 117 -22.37 -3.15 7.10
CA GLU A 117 -21.54 -4.36 7.16
C GLU A 117 -20.56 -4.43 5.99
N ALA A 118 -20.99 -4.00 4.79
CA ALA A 118 -20.13 -3.94 3.62
C ALA A 118 -18.93 -3.01 3.82
N TYR A 119 -19.14 -1.84 4.42
CA TYR A 119 -18.05 -0.90 4.71
C TYR A 119 -17.09 -1.42 5.79
N VAL A 120 -17.62 -2.03 6.84
CA VAL A 120 -16.79 -2.66 7.88
C VAL A 120 -15.93 -3.79 7.29
N ARG A 121 -16.51 -4.64 6.43
CA ARG A 121 -15.77 -5.70 5.73
C ARG A 121 -14.70 -5.12 4.80
N PHE A 122 -15.01 -4.07 4.05
CA PHE A 122 -14.06 -3.37 3.19
C PHE A 122 -12.85 -2.86 4.00
N GLN A 123 -13.08 -2.13 5.10
CA GLN A 123 -11.99 -1.66 5.95
C GLN A 123 -11.21 -2.80 6.59
N TYR A 124 -11.89 -3.83 7.09
CA TYR A 124 -11.24 -4.99 7.70
C TYR A 124 -10.29 -5.68 6.72
N LEU A 125 -10.72 -5.89 5.47
CA LEU A 125 -9.90 -6.53 4.45
C LEU A 125 -8.65 -5.71 4.12
N LEU A 126 -8.77 -4.38 4.06
CA LEU A 126 -7.63 -3.50 3.81
C LEU A 126 -6.54 -3.67 4.90
N HIS A 127 -6.94 -3.74 6.16
CA HIS A 127 -6.01 -3.93 7.29
C HIS A 127 -5.54 -5.38 7.43
N TYR A 128 -6.39 -6.35 7.12
CA TYR A 128 -6.07 -7.78 7.23
C TYR A 128 -4.88 -8.18 6.35
N VAL A 129 -4.80 -7.63 5.13
CA VAL A 129 -3.72 -7.95 4.18
C VAL A 129 -2.36 -7.56 4.76
N GLU A 130 -2.23 -6.35 5.30
CA GLU A 130 -0.95 -5.83 5.81
C GLU A 130 -0.65 -6.26 7.25
N GLY A 131 -1.68 -6.33 8.10
CA GLY A 131 -1.53 -6.59 9.54
C GLY A 131 -1.49 -8.07 9.94
N SER A 132 -2.14 -8.96 9.18
CA SER A 132 -2.27 -10.37 9.57
C SER A 132 -1.74 -11.32 8.50
N PHE A 133 -2.11 -11.12 7.24
CA PHE A 133 -1.76 -12.04 6.17
C PHE A 133 -0.28 -11.95 5.78
N PHE A 134 0.23 -10.74 5.55
CA PHE A 134 1.63 -10.55 5.15
C PHE A 134 2.64 -11.03 6.21
N PRO A 135 2.48 -10.76 7.52
CA PRO A 135 3.37 -11.31 8.54
C PRO A 135 3.43 -12.83 8.56
N VAL A 136 2.31 -13.52 8.34
CA VAL A 136 2.27 -15.00 8.27
C VAL A 136 3.04 -15.50 7.06
N ILE A 137 2.92 -14.86 5.90
CA ILE A 137 3.73 -15.19 4.71
C ILE A 137 5.22 -15.00 5.00
N VAL A 138 5.60 -13.88 5.62
CA VAL A 138 7.00 -13.62 5.97
C VAL A 138 7.53 -14.67 6.92
N GLN A 139 6.78 -15.02 7.97
CA GLN A 139 7.14 -16.09 8.90
C GLN A 139 7.32 -17.42 8.19
N TYR A 140 6.38 -17.78 7.31
CA TYR A 140 6.47 -19.00 6.51
C TYR A 140 7.72 -19.02 5.62
N LEU A 141 8.04 -17.91 4.95
CA LEU A 141 9.23 -17.80 4.11
C LEU A 141 10.53 -17.90 4.92
N LEU A 142 10.56 -17.31 6.12
CA LEU A 142 11.70 -17.41 7.02
C LEU A 142 11.94 -18.85 7.49
N ILE A 143 10.89 -19.52 7.97
CA ILE A 143 10.99 -20.92 8.42
C ILE A 143 11.34 -21.85 7.25
N SER A 144 10.75 -21.64 6.08
CA SER A 144 10.98 -22.49 4.89
C SER A 144 12.35 -22.24 4.24
N GLY A 145 12.89 -21.02 4.35
CA GLY A 145 14.23 -20.67 3.85
C GLY A 145 15.36 -21.16 4.74
N MET A 146 15.09 -21.45 6.01
CA MET A 146 16.03 -22.07 6.93
C MET A 146 16.14 -23.57 6.64
N SER A 147 17.13 -23.96 5.82
CA SER A 147 17.56 -25.35 5.76
C SER A 147 18.13 -25.74 7.12
N PHE A 148 17.39 -26.53 7.90
CA PHE A 148 17.99 -27.20 9.05
C PHE A 148 19.08 -28.12 8.50
N CYS A 149 20.34 -27.79 8.79
CA CYS A 149 21.46 -28.67 8.49
C CYS A 149 21.22 -29.96 9.29
N HIS A 150 20.67 -30.97 8.64
CA HIS A 150 20.58 -32.31 9.17
C HIS A 150 22.00 -32.88 9.13
N SER A 151 22.89 -32.39 9.99
CA SER A 151 24.16 -33.07 10.22
C SER A 151 23.81 -34.48 10.70
N PRO A 152 24.24 -35.54 10.00
CA PRO A 152 24.07 -36.89 10.50
C PRO A 152 24.75 -36.96 11.88
N PRO A 153 24.14 -37.62 12.88
CA PRO A 153 24.75 -37.72 14.20
C PRO A 153 26.15 -38.34 14.07
N PRO A 154 27.17 -37.83 14.80
CA PRO A 154 28.53 -38.34 14.70
C PRO A 154 28.54 -39.82 15.10
N LEU A 155 29.09 -40.68 14.23
CA LEU A 155 29.35 -42.07 14.55
C LEU A 155 30.51 -42.15 15.54
N LEU A 156 30.19 -42.42 16.80
CA LEU A 156 31.18 -42.73 17.83
C LEU A 156 31.43 -44.24 17.85
N SER A 157 32.52 -44.70 17.24
CA SER A 157 32.98 -46.09 17.39
C SER A 157 33.93 -46.22 18.57
N LEU A 158 33.61 -47.11 19.51
CA LEU A 158 34.50 -47.48 20.61
C LEU A 158 35.28 -48.74 20.22
N THR A 159 36.60 -48.64 20.17
CA THR A 159 37.48 -49.81 20.07
C THR A 159 37.79 -50.30 21.48
N THR A 160 37.34 -51.51 21.80
CA THR A 160 37.73 -52.21 23.04
C THR A 160 39.06 -52.92 22.83
N ALA A 161 39.98 -52.76 23.80
CA ALA A 161 41.27 -53.45 23.83
C ALA A 161 41.14 -54.93 24.20
#